data_AF-A0A9E2IWZ1-F1
#
_entry.id   AF-A0A9E2IWZ1-F1
#
_cell.length_a   1.000
_cell.length_b   1.000
_cell.length_c   1.000
_cell.angle_alpha   90.00
_cell.angle_beta   90.00
_cell.angle_gamma   90.00
#
_symmetry.space_group_name_H-M   'P 1'
#
loop_
_entity.id
_entity.type
_entity.pdbx_description
1 polymer ?
#
loop_
_entity_poly.entity_id
_entity_poly.type
_entity_poly.pdbx_seq_one_letter_code
_entity_poly.pdbx_strand_id
1 'polypeptide(L)'
;MIKTIENFVDTVKTRQVEMYNEFSLQHELGIFLRSRLVDQKVQFERNVSFFFQTGEFIKKEIDISVFATDKSRLRCAIEMKFPRNGQYPEQMFNFCKDIRFAEQLKRSGFEQTFLVIFADDPLFYSGNDGGIYGYFRQGKRLCGSIQKPTGKKDETVTLNGSYQVQWTGVFDSLKYAIIEATANQSI
;
A
#
# COMPACT_ATOMS: atom_id res chain seq x y z
N MET A 1 1.03 6.05 12.54
CA MET A 1 -0.06 5.29 11.90
C MET A 1 0.25 3.81 11.81
N ILE A 2 1.50 3.40 11.54
CA ILE A 2 1.89 1.98 11.43
C ILE A 2 1.35 1.10 12.56
N LYS A 3 1.55 1.48 13.84
CA LYS A 3 1.02 0.75 15.00
C LYS A 3 -0.51 0.64 15.01
N THR A 4 -1.22 1.63 14.47
CA THR A 4 -2.68 1.57 14.33
C THR A 4 -3.10 0.54 13.28
N ILE A 5 -2.36 0.45 12.16
CA ILE A 5 -2.58 -0.57 11.13
C ILE A 5 -2.25 -1.97 11.70
N GLU A 6 -1.17 -2.10 12.47
CA GLU A 6 -0.82 -3.37 13.14
C GLU A 6 -1.90 -3.79 14.14
N ASN A 7 -2.46 -2.85 14.92
CA ASN A 7 -3.57 -3.15 15.82
C ASN A 7 -4.83 -3.62 15.05
N PHE A 8 -5.07 -3.14 13.83
CA PHE A 8 -6.13 -3.67 12.97
C PHE A 8 -5.80 -5.09 12.50
N VAL A 9 -4.56 -5.36 12.12
CA VAL A 9 -4.13 -6.73 11.78
C VAL A 9 -4.41 -7.68 12.94
N ASP A 10 -4.24 -7.25 14.20
CA ASP A 10 -4.52 -8.10 15.35
C ASP A 10 -6.02 -8.44 15.50
N THR A 11 -6.95 -7.56 15.09
CA THR A 11 -8.39 -7.90 15.05
C THR A 11 -8.69 -8.94 13.97
N VAL A 12 -7.95 -8.92 12.86
CA VAL A 12 -8.00 -9.96 11.82
C VAL A 12 -7.41 -11.27 12.34
N LYS A 13 -6.25 -11.25 13.01
CA LYS A 13 -5.60 -12.44 13.61
C LYS A 13 -6.52 -13.16 14.58
N THR A 14 -7.24 -12.39 15.39
CA THR A 14 -8.18 -12.91 16.41
C THR A 14 -9.56 -13.25 15.83
N ARG A 15 -9.73 -13.18 14.50
CA ARG A 15 -10.98 -13.46 13.77
C ARG A 15 -12.19 -12.62 14.24
N GLN A 16 -11.93 -11.43 14.80
CA GLN A 16 -12.98 -10.45 15.11
C GLN A 16 -13.47 -9.74 13.85
N VAL A 17 -12.61 -9.67 12.83
CA VAL A 17 -12.89 -9.09 11.52
C VAL A 17 -12.66 -10.16 10.46
N GLU A 18 -13.64 -10.34 9.57
CA GLU A 18 -13.55 -11.22 8.42
C GLU A 18 -13.25 -10.40 7.16
N MET A 19 -12.27 -10.85 6.37
CA MET A 19 -11.90 -10.22 5.10
C MET A 19 -11.71 -11.31 4.05
N TYR A 20 -12.32 -11.13 2.88
CA TYR A 20 -12.33 -12.12 1.81
C TYR A 20 -11.92 -11.55 0.45
N ASN A 21 -11.75 -10.23 0.34
CA ASN A 21 -11.22 -9.54 -0.84
C ASN A 21 -10.69 -8.13 -0.49
N GLU A 22 -10.15 -7.42 -1.48
CA GLU A 22 -9.61 -6.07 -1.30
C GLU A 22 -10.64 -5.06 -0.78
N PHE A 23 -11.89 -5.15 -1.27
CA PHE A 23 -12.98 -4.27 -0.85
C PHE A 23 -13.32 -4.44 0.64
N SER A 24 -13.47 -5.68 1.11
CA SER A 24 -13.70 -5.98 2.54
C SER A 24 -12.53 -5.49 3.40
N LEU A 25 -11.29 -5.75 2.97
CA LEU A 25 -10.10 -5.28 3.68
C LEU A 25 -10.09 -3.74 3.80
N GLN A 26 -10.39 -3.02 2.72
CA GLN A 26 -10.47 -1.56 2.72
C GLN A 26 -11.55 -1.06 3.67
N HIS A 27 -12.77 -1.59 3.58
CA HIS A 27 -13.91 -1.15 4.41
C HIS A 27 -13.64 -1.38 5.89
N GLU A 28 -13.18 -2.58 6.25
CA GLU A 28 -12.89 -2.95 7.63
C GLU A 28 -11.79 -2.09 8.23
N LEU A 29 -10.69 -1.87 7.51
CA LEU A 29 -9.63 -0.97 7.99
C LEU A 29 -10.14 0.46 8.15
N GLY A 30 -10.92 0.97 7.20
CA GLY A 30 -11.44 2.34 7.30
C GLY A 30 -12.45 2.52 8.43
N ILE A 31 -13.30 1.52 8.71
CA ILE A 31 -14.20 1.51 9.87
C ILE A 31 -13.39 1.50 11.17
N PHE A 32 -12.38 0.63 11.26
CA PHE A 32 -11.48 0.57 12.41
C PHE A 32 -10.77 1.91 12.64
N LEU A 33 -10.29 2.57 11.58
CA LEU A 33 -9.67 3.88 11.69
C LEU A 33 -10.67 4.96 12.16
N ARG A 34 -11.92 4.94 11.67
CA ARG A 34 -12.97 5.87 12.13
C ARG A 34 -13.26 5.73 13.63
N SER A 35 -13.27 4.51 14.15
CA SER A 35 -13.55 4.29 15.58
C SER A 35 -12.37 4.70 16.48
N ARG A 36 -11.17 4.88 15.93
CA ARG A 36 -9.95 5.24 16.69
C ARG A 36 -9.53 6.69 16.51
N LEU A 37 -9.86 7.31 15.38
CA LEU A 37 -9.42 8.66 14.99
C LEU A 37 -10.61 9.61 14.98
N VAL A 38 -11.31 9.72 16.11
CA VAL A 38 -12.59 10.43 16.25
C VAL A 38 -12.55 11.90 15.85
N ASP A 39 -11.39 12.56 16.02
CA ASP A 39 -11.20 13.98 15.68
C ASP A 39 -10.71 14.20 14.23
N GLN A 40 -10.65 13.13 13.42
CA GLN A 40 -10.14 13.18 12.06
C GLN A 40 -11.16 12.65 11.05
N LYS A 41 -11.04 13.11 9.81
CA LYS A 41 -11.81 12.56 8.70
C LYS A 41 -11.08 11.35 8.15
N VAL A 42 -11.79 10.23 8.05
CA VAL A 42 -11.36 9.02 7.35
C VAL A 42 -12.31 8.81 6.17
N GLN A 43 -11.78 8.92 4.95
CA GLN A 43 -12.56 8.85 3.72
C GLN A 43 -11.94 7.86 2.73
N PHE A 44 -12.83 7.16 2.02
CA PHE A 44 -12.49 6.14 1.04
C PHE A 44 -12.48 6.72 -0.37
N GLU A 45 -11.69 6.13 -1.27
CA GLU A 45 -11.69 6.41 -2.71
C GLU A 45 -11.68 7.91 -3.03
N ARG A 46 -10.82 8.66 -2.31
CA ARG A 46 -10.80 10.11 -2.45
C ARG A 46 -9.89 10.54 -3.57
N ASN A 47 -10.45 11.34 -4.46
CA ASN A 47 -9.70 11.89 -5.57
C ASN A 47 -8.56 12.79 -5.09
N VAL A 48 -7.36 12.66 -5.66
CA VAL A 48 -6.18 13.48 -5.32
C VAL A 48 -6.44 14.98 -5.47
N SER A 49 -7.30 15.38 -6.43
CA SER A 49 -7.67 16.78 -6.66
C SER A 49 -8.42 17.43 -5.50
N PHE A 50 -8.98 16.64 -4.58
CA PHE A 50 -9.59 17.14 -3.35
C PHE A 50 -8.55 17.74 -2.38
N PHE A 51 -7.31 17.27 -2.46
CA PHE A 51 -6.20 17.67 -1.59
C PHE A 51 -5.20 18.59 -2.30
N PHE A 52 -4.93 18.32 -3.59
CA PHE A 52 -3.88 18.98 -4.35
C PHE A 52 -4.43 19.49 -5.67
N GLN A 53 -4.32 20.80 -5.92
CA GLN A 53 -4.74 21.40 -7.19
C GLN A 53 -3.72 21.16 -8.32
N THR A 54 -2.47 20.90 -7.95
CA THR A 54 -1.35 20.67 -8.86
C THR A 54 -0.58 19.43 -8.43
N GLY A 55 0.13 18.81 -9.37
CA GLY A 55 0.94 17.63 -9.13
C GLY A 55 0.70 16.55 -10.19
N GLU A 56 1.77 15.84 -10.54
CA GLU A 56 1.70 14.70 -11.43
C GLU A 56 1.54 13.44 -10.59
N PHE A 57 0.32 12.90 -10.58
CA PHE A 57 -0.02 11.65 -9.90
C PHE A 57 -0.28 10.55 -10.92
N ILE A 58 0.26 9.35 -10.68
CA ILE A 58 0.02 8.20 -11.57
C ILE A 58 -1.35 7.54 -11.35
N LYS A 59 -2.01 7.86 -10.24
CA LYS A 59 -3.38 7.45 -9.90
C LYS A 59 -4.22 8.68 -9.55
N LYS A 60 -5.53 8.56 -9.70
CA LYS A 60 -6.49 9.65 -9.43
C LYS A 60 -7.15 9.56 -8.06
N GLU A 61 -7.21 8.38 -7.47
CA GLU A 61 -7.95 8.10 -6.24
C GLU A 61 -7.03 7.45 -5.22
N ILE A 62 -7.27 7.77 -3.95
CA ILE A 62 -6.57 7.26 -2.77
C ILE A 62 -7.54 6.32 -2.05
N ASP A 63 -7.11 5.09 -1.77
CA ASP A 63 -8.01 4.07 -1.21
C ASP A 63 -8.53 4.51 0.17
N ILE A 64 -7.66 4.97 1.07
CA ILE A 64 -8.03 5.60 2.35
C ILE A 64 -7.20 6.86 2.60
N SER A 65 -7.89 7.95 2.93
CA SER A 65 -7.28 9.22 3.35
C SER A 65 -7.70 9.59 4.77
N VAL A 66 -6.73 10.04 5.57
CA VAL A 66 -6.90 10.51 6.95
C VAL A 66 -6.36 11.93 7.07
N PHE A 67 -7.21 12.87 7.46
CA PHE A 67 -6.85 14.29 7.56
C PHE A 67 -7.65 15.01 8.64
N ALA A 68 -7.16 16.16 9.10
CA ALA A 68 -7.87 17.01 10.05
C ALA A 68 -9.19 17.51 9.44
N THR A 69 -10.22 17.73 10.26
CA THR A 69 -11.55 18.15 9.77
C THR A 69 -11.51 19.45 8.97
N ASP A 70 -10.63 20.38 9.33
CA ASP A 70 -10.38 21.65 8.66
C ASP A 70 -9.36 21.55 7.49
N LYS A 71 -8.87 20.34 7.19
CA LYS A 71 -7.81 20.04 6.21
C LYS A 71 -6.44 20.69 6.49
N SER A 72 -6.22 21.30 7.65
CA SER A 72 -4.93 21.90 8.01
C SER A 72 -3.78 20.88 8.03
N ARG A 73 -4.11 19.59 8.17
CA ARG A 73 -3.15 18.50 8.30
C ARG A 73 -3.59 17.26 7.53
N LEU A 74 -2.77 16.85 6.56
CA LEU A 74 -2.93 15.61 5.79
C LEU A 74 -2.15 14.48 6.48
N ARG A 75 -2.77 13.80 7.44
CA ARG A 75 -2.07 12.88 8.33
C ARG A 75 -1.59 11.61 7.63
N CYS A 76 -2.46 10.97 6.87
CA CYS A 76 -2.14 9.67 6.28
C CYS A 76 -2.88 9.42 4.97
N ALA A 77 -2.21 8.80 4.00
CA ALA A 77 -2.84 8.12 2.87
C ALA A 77 -2.43 6.64 2.88
N ILE A 78 -3.34 5.74 2.53
CA ILE A 78 -3.10 4.30 2.55
C ILE A 78 -3.64 3.73 1.23
N GLU A 79 -2.77 3.05 0.51
CA GLU A 79 -3.08 2.19 -0.63
C GLU A 79 -3.14 0.74 -0.17
N MET A 80 -4.01 -0.06 -0.78
CA MET A 80 -4.36 -1.38 -0.28
C MET A 80 -4.44 -2.41 -1.40
N LYS A 81 -3.94 -3.62 -1.10
CA LYS A 81 -3.96 -4.74 -2.01
C LYS A 81 -4.34 -6.02 -1.30
N PHE A 82 -5.25 -6.80 -1.88
CA PHE A 82 -5.52 -8.18 -1.44
C PHE A 82 -5.53 -9.14 -2.63
N PRO A 83 -4.38 -9.37 -3.28
CA PRO A 83 -4.27 -10.36 -4.33
C PRO A 83 -4.63 -11.77 -3.83
N ARG A 84 -5.34 -12.56 -4.65
CA ARG A 84 -5.76 -13.93 -4.29
C ARG A 84 -5.12 -15.03 -5.13
N ASN A 85 -4.92 -14.83 -6.43
CA ASN A 85 -4.21 -15.76 -7.32
C ASN A 85 -3.92 -15.12 -8.69
N GLY A 86 -3.06 -15.80 -9.48
CA GLY A 86 -2.82 -15.50 -10.89
C GLY A 86 -1.99 -14.24 -11.15
N GLN A 87 -1.48 -14.08 -12.36
CA GLN A 87 -0.77 -12.86 -12.82
C GLN A 87 0.24 -12.28 -11.79
N TYR A 88 0.96 -13.16 -11.09
CA TYR A 88 1.79 -12.75 -9.94
C TYR A 88 2.81 -11.67 -10.30
N PRO A 89 3.56 -11.77 -11.43
CA PRO A 89 4.47 -10.70 -11.85
C PRO A 89 3.76 -9.36 -12.05
N GLU A 90 2.61 -9.35 -12.72
CA GLU A 90 1.87 -8.14 -13.04
C GLU A 90 1.27 -7.50 -11.79
N GLN A 91 0.74 -8.30 -10.87
CA GLN A 91 0.23 -7.82 -9.59
C GLN A 91 1.36 -7.22 -8.74
N MET A 92 2.51 -7.90 -8.65
CA MET A 92 3.70 -7.34 -7.99
C MET A 92 4.20 -6.05 -8.64
N PHE A 93 4.09 -5.94 -9.97
CA PHE A 93 4.42 -4.70 -10.68
C PHE A 93 3.43 -3.57 -10.34
N ASN A 94 2.15 -3.89 -10.20
CA ASN A 94 1.16 -2.92 -9.74
C ASN A 94 1.43 -2.45 -8.31
N PHE A 95 1.96 -3.32 -7.42
CA PHE A 95 2.39 -2.89 -6.08
C PHE A 95 3.50 -1.83 -6.18
N CYS A 96 4.43 -1.96 -7.13
CA CYS A 96 5.42 -0.91 -7.38
C CYS A 96 4.78 0.41 -7.81
N LYS A 97 3.70 0.37 -8.61
CA LYS A 97 2.92 1.57 -8.95
C LYS A 97 2.24 2.16 -7.72
N ASP A 98 1.65 1.35 -6.85
CA ASP A 98 1.04 1.85 -5.62
C ASP A 98 2.09 2.49 -4.67
N ILE A 99 3.29 1.91 -4.56
CA ILE A 99 4.41 2.53 -3.82
C ILE A 99 4.79 3.88 -4.44
N ARG A 100 4.92 3.96 -5.77
CA ARG A 100 5.21 5.22 -6.46
C ARG A 100 4.14 6.27 -6.19
N PHE A 101 2.87 5.88 -6.19
CA PHE A 101 1.79 6.78 -5.87
C PHE A 101 1.85 7.26 -4.41
N ALA A 102 2.14 6.35 -3.46
CA ALA A 102 2.37 6.71 -2.06
C ALA A 102 3.56 7.69 -1.89
N GLU A 103 4.64 7.55 -2.66
CA GLU A 103 5.75 8.52 -2.71
C GLU A 103 5.27 9.91 -3.18
N GLN A 104 4.45 9.96 -4.24
CA GLN A 104 3.89 11.21 -4.77
C GLN A 104 3.01 11.90 -3.74
N LEU A 105 2.15 11.15 -3.04
CA LEU A 105 1.29 11.68 -1.97
C LEU A 105 2.10 12.21 -0.79
N LYS A 106 3.16 11.49 -0.36
CA LYS A 106 4.08 11.92 0.71
C LYS A 106 4.76 13.23 0.34
N ARG A 107 5.32 13.30 -0.87
CA ARG A 107 6.01 14.49 -1.39
C ARG A 107 5.07 15.70 -1.50
N SER A 108 3.81 15.49 -1.85
CA SER A 108 2.83 16.58 -2.01
C SER A 108 2.26 17.11 -0.69
N GLY A 109 2.41 16.38 0.42
CA GLY A 109 2.11 16.92 1.76
C GLY A 109 1.48 15.94 2.76
N PHE A 110 1.19 14.69 2.39
CA PHE A 110 0.79 13.70 3.40
C PHE A 110 1.97 13.35 4.32
N GLU A 111 1.76 13.39 5.63
CA GLU A 111 2.83 13.13 6.60
C GLU A 111 3.30 11.67 6.57
N GLN A 112 2.36 10.74 6.42
CA GLN A 112 2.62 9.31 6.32
C GLN A 112 1.84 8.74 5.13
N THR A 113 2.47 7.87 4.36
CA THR A 113 1.80 7.18 3.26
C THR A 113 2.24 5.73 3.24
N PHE A 114 1.29 4.83 3.02
CA PHE A 114 1.53 3.40 3.12
C PHE A 114 0.97 2.67 1.92
N LEU A 115 1.64 1.59 1.53
CA LEU A 115 1.01 0.46 0.86
C LEU A 115 0.85 -0.67 1.87
N VAL A 116 -0.36 -1.19 2.01
CA VAL A 116 -0.69 -2.35 2.85
C VAL A 116 -1.15 -3.49 1.96
N ILE A 117 -0.46 -4.62 2.03
CA ILE A 117 -0.74 -5.79 1.18
C ILE A 117 -1.12 -6.96 2.08
N PHE A 118 -2.23 -7.63 1.79
CA PHE A 118 -2.57 -8.95 2.34
C PHE A 118 -2.54 -9.99 1.22
N ALA A 119 -2.00 -11.18 1.48
CA ALA A 119 -1.98 -12.25 0.50
C ALA A 119 -2.09 -13.61 1.20
N ASP A 120 -2.95 -14.47 0.69
CA ASP A 120 -3.14 -15.85 1.18
C ASP A 120 -2.49 -16.90 0.27
N ASP A 121 -2.22 -16.56 -1.00
CA ASP A 121 -1.46 -17.42 -1.90
C ASP A 121 0.07 -17.31 -1.65
N PRO A 122 0.76 -18.42 -1.30
CA PRO A 122 2.19 -18.42 -1.05
C PRO A 122 3.06 -17.89 -2.18
N LEU A 123 2.58 -17.89 -3.43
CA LEU A 123 3.32 -17.36 -4.57
C LEU A 123 3.51 -15.83 -4.48
N PHE A 124 2.84 -15.11 -3.58
CA PHE A 124 3.16 -13.70 -3.35
C PHE A 124 4.40 -13.49 -2.46
N TYR A 125 4.72 -14.43 -1.59
CA TYR A 125 5.73 -14.24 -0.53
C TYR A 125 6.75 -15.38 -0.42
N SER A 126 6.69 -16.39 -1.28
CA SER A 126 7.61 -17.53 -1.29
C SER A 126 7.80 -18.12 -2.69
N GLY A 127 8.87 -18.89 -2.88
CA GLY A 127 9.24 -19.51 -4.16
C GLY A 127 10.42 -18.84 -4.85
N ASN A 128 10.53 -19.01 -6.18
CA ASN A 128 11.60 -18.47 -7.02
C ASN A 128 11.78 -16.96 -6.84
N ASP A 129 13.00 -16.44 -6.95
CA ASP A 129 13.37 -15.05 -6.67
C ASP A 129 13.84 -14.27 -7.91
N GLY A 130 13.82 -14.89 -9.09
CA GLY A 130 14.18 -14.23 -10.34
C GLY A 130 13.31 -13.02 -10.68
N GLY A 131 13.93 -11.92 -11.11
CA GLY A 131 13.22 -10.74 -11.60
C GLY A 131 12.42 -10.02 -10.51
N ILE A 132 11.15 -9.75 -10.77
CA ILE A 132 10.28 -9.00 -9.84
C ILE A 132 10.03 -9.74 -8.53
N TYR A 133 10.07 -11.07 -8.56
CA TYR A 133 9.79 -11.91 -7.40
C TYR A 133 10.76 -11.68 -6.25
N GLY A 134 12.05 -11.44 -6.54
CA GLY A 134 13.07 -11.27 -5.50
C GLY A 134 12.78 -10.09 -4.57
N TYR A 135 12.12 -9.04 -5.06
CA TYR A 135 11.72 -7.88 -4.25
C TYR A 135 10.68 -8.22 -3.19
N PHE A 136 9.79 -9.17 -3.47
CA PHE A 136 8.67 -9.51 -2.60
C PHE A 136 8.92 -10.79 -1.81
N ARG A 137 9.78 -11.71 -2.26
CA ARG A 137 9.94 -13.05 -1.66
C ARG A 137 11.22 -13.23 -0.83
N GLN A 138 12.32 -12.55 -1.17
CA GLN A 138 13.64 -12.79 -0.58
C GLN A 138 14.29 -11.53 0.01
N GLY A 139 13.50 -10.49 0.27
CA GLY A 139 13.99 -9.27 0.91
C GLY A 139 15.00 -8.48 0.07
N LYS A 140 15.08 -8.72 -1.25
CA LYS A 140 15.83 -7.86 -2.17
C LYS A 140 15.27 -6.44 -2.08
N ARG A 141 16.14 -5.43 -2.07
CA ARG A 141 15.73 -4.04 -2.03
C ARG A 141 14.95 -3.66 -3.30
N LEU A 142 13.75 -3.14 -3.11
CA LEU A 142 12.88 -2.59 -4.14
C LEU A 142 13.16 -1.09 -4.26
N CYS A 143 13.83 -0.68 -5.33
CA CYS A 143 14.22 0.71 -5.59
C CYS A 143 14.53 0.94 -7.07
N GLY A 144 14.61 2.22 -7.47
CA GLY A 144 15.02 2.61 -8.82
C GLY A 144 13.98 2.25 -9.87
N SER A 145 14.43 2.00 -11.11
CA SER A 145 13.54 1.68 -12.23
C SER A 145 13.18 0.19 -12.24
N ILE A 146 11.89 -0.11 -12.18
CA ILE A 146 11.33 -1.45 -12.34
C ILE A 146 10.57 -1.48 -13.66
N GLN A 147 10.98 -2.35 -14.57
CA GLN A 147 10.28 -2.58 -15.84
C GLN A 147 9.17 -3.60 -15.64
N LYS A 148 8.06 -3.43 -16.37
CA LYS A 148 6.99 -4.40 -16.43
C LYS A 148 7.53 -5.80 -16.82
N PRO A 149 7.21 -6.86 -16.06
CA PRO A 149 7.92 -8.13 -16.17
C PRO A 149 7.52 -8.98 -17.38
N THR A 150 6.30 -8.78 -17.89
CA THR A 150 5.61 -9.66 -18.83
C THR A 150 4.75 -8.86 -19.82
N GLY A 151 4.31 -9.52 -20.90
CA GLY A 151 3.56 -8.86 -21.97
C GLY A 151 4.41 -7.83 -22.72
N LYS A 152 3.79 -6.72 -23.16
CA LYS A 152 4.53 -5.58 -23.69
C LYS A 152 5.33 -4.95 -22.54
N LYS A 153 6.65 -4.87 -22.68
CA LYS A 153 7.58 -4.30 -21.69
C LYS A 153 7.80 -2.80 -21.90
N ASP A 154 6.73 -2.12 -22.25
CA ASP A 154 6.65 -0.69 -22.62
C ASP A 154 6.43 0.23 -21.41
N GLU A 155 6.20 -0.35 -20.23
CA GLU A 155 5.96 0.39 -18.99
C GLU A 155 7.10 0.20 -18.00
N THR A 156 7.50 1.29 -17.35
CA THR A 156 8.50 1.32 -16.28
C THR A 156 8.00 2.23 -15.17
N VAL A 157 8.17 1.79 -13.92
CA VAL A 157 7.92 2.60 -12.72
C VAL A 157 9.25 2.90 -12.04
N THR A 158 9.49 4.16 -11.69
CA THR A 158 10.70 4.58 -10.99
C THR A 158 10.36 4.92 -9.55
N LEU A 159 10.95 4.20 -8.60
CA LEU A 159 10.84 4.44 -7.18
C LEU A 159 12.00 5.31 -6.70
N ASN A 160 11.68 6.35 -5.94
CA ASN A 160 12.69 7.25 -5.38
C ASN A 160 13.25 6.72 -4.06
N GLY A 161 12.48 5.92 -3.32
CA GLY A 161 12.90 5.27 -2.09
C GLY A 161 13.54 3.90 -2.29
N SER A 162 13.95 3.27 -1.18
CA SER A 162 14.49 1.91 -1.15
C SER A 162 13.83 1.10 -0.06
N TYR A 163 13.04 0.11 -0.48
CA TYR A 163 12.13 -0.62 0.40
C TYR A 163 12.57 -2.08 0.51
N GLN A 164 12.35 -2.66 1.68
CA GLN A 164 12.46 -4.10 1.85
C GLN A 164 11.07 -4.62 2.24
N VAL A 165 10.50 -5.48 1.40
CA VAL A 165 9.19 -6.07 1.68
C VAL A 165 9.38 -7.18 2.72
N GLN A 166 8.68 -7.05 3.84
CA GLN A 166 8.68 -8.04 4.92
C GLN A 166 7.27 -8.57 5.14
N TRP A 167 7.08 -9.86 4.90
CA TRP A 167 5.81 -10.54 5.10
C TRP A 167 5.70 -11.08 6.53
N THR A 168 4.66 -10.68 7.23
CA THR A 168 4.34 -11.13 8.59
C THR A 168 3.09 -11.99 8.56
N GLY A 169 3.07 -13.08 9.34
CA GLY A 169 1.93 -13.99 9.42
C GLY A 169 0.73 -13.36 10.12
N VAL A 170 -0.47 -13.68 9.62
CA VAL A 170 -1.76 -13.33 10.25
C VAL A 170 -2.37 -14.60 10.86
N PHE A 171 -2.88 -15.50 10.02
CA PHE A 171 -3.32 -16.85 10.36
C PHE A 171 -3.27 -17.73 9.11
N ASP A 172 -3.16 -19.05 9.28
CA ASP A 172 -3.06 -20.00 8.16
C ASP A 172 -2.00 -19.56 7.13
N SER A 173 -2.36 -19.45 5.85
CA SER A 173 -1.48 -18.93 4.78
C SER A 173 -1.58 -17.42 4.58
N LEU A 174 -2.45 -16.72 5.31
CA LEU A 174 -2.61 -15.27 5.19
C LEU A 174 -1.42 -14.55 5.80
N LYS A 175 -0.75 -13.74 4.99
CA LYS A 175 0.32 -12.83 5.40
C LYS A 175 -0.01 -11.40 5.03
N TYR A 176 0.65 -10.46 5.69
CA TYR A 176 0.59 -9.05 5.34
C TYR A 176 1.98 -8.42 5.24
N ALA A 177 2.09 -7.35 4.48
CA ALA A 177 3.25 -6.46 4.44
C ALA A 177 2.78 -5.01 4.51
N ILE A 178 3.54 -4.17 5.23
CA ILE A 178 3.33 -2.73 5.29
C ILE A 178 4.59 -2.05 4.77
N ILE A 179 4.42 -1.17 3.79
CA ILE A 179 5.51 -0.39 3.20
C ILE A 179 5.16 1.08 3.43
N GLU A 180 5.94 1.77 4.27
CA GLU A 180 5.84 3.24 4.40
C GLU A 180 6.71 3.91 3.34
N ALA A 181 6.12 4.77 2.52
CA ALA A 181 6.88 5.49 1.50
C ALA A 181 7.73 6.60 2.14
N THR A 182 8.95 6.77 1.63
CA THR A 182 9.86 7.82 2.09
C THR A 182 9.86 8.98 1.10
N ALA A 183 9.87 10.21 1.61
CA ALA A 183 10.12 11.37 0.78
C ALA A 183 11.65 11.49 0.59
N ASN A 184 12.17 11.00 -0.53
CA ASN A 184 13.49 11.47 -0.95
C ASN A 184 13.28 12.81 -1.67
N GLN A 185 13.87 13.86 -1.09
CA GLN A 185 14.11 15.11 -1.82
C GLN A 185 15.00 14.75 -3.01
N SER A 186 14.59 15.14 -4.21
CA SER A 186 15.55 15.25 -5.31
C SER A 186 16.71 16.12 -4.79
N ILE A 187 17.93 15.59 -4.90
CA ILE A 187 19.16 16.37 -4.73
C ILE A 187 19.11 17.58 -5.67
#